data_AF-A0A485PHQ9-F1
#
_entry.id   AF-A0A485PHQ9-F1
#
_cell.length_a   1.000
_cell.length_b   1.000
_cell.length_c   1.000
_cell.angle_alpha   90.00
_cell.angle_beta   90.00
_cell.angle_gamma   90.00
#
_symmetry.space_group_name_H-M   'P 1'
#
loop_
_entity.id
_entity.type
_entity.pdbx_description
1 polymer ?
#
loop_
_entity_poly.entity_id
_entity_poly.type
_entity_poly.pdbx_seq_one_letter_code
_entity_poly.pdbx_strand_id
1 'polypeptide(L)'
;MVSRMKAPQNAHVSIPVYLKSLPSIPMASNNTASIAQARKLVEQLKMEANIDRIKVSKAAADLMAYCEAHAKEDPLLTPVPASENPFREKKFFCAIL
;
A
#
# COMPACT_ATOMS: atom_id res chain seq x y z
N MET A 1 -23.24 -21.14 -35.37
CA MET A 1 -23.74 -19.95 -34.65
C MET A 1 -22.74 -19.58 -33.56
N VAL A 2 -21.65 -18.90 -33.90
CA VAL A 2 -20.67 -18.41 -32.91
C VAL A 2 -21.08 -17.00 -32.53
N SER A 3 -21.85 -16.88 -31.44
CA SER A 3 -22.31 -15.58 -30.94
C SER A 3 -21.15 -14.85 -30.27
N ARG A 4 -20.75 -13.77 -30.93
CA ARG A 4 -19.76 -12.78 -30.52
C ARG A 4 -20.19 -12.14 -29.20
N MET A 5 -19.59 -12.52 -28.07
CA MET A 5 -19.75 -11.79 -26.81
C MET A 5 -19.11 -10.41 -26.95
N LYS A 6 -19.95 -9.38 -27.04
CA LYS A 6 -19.57 -7.98 -26.98
C LYS A 6 -19.32 -7.64 -25.50
N ALA A 7 -18.08 -7.35 -25.12
CA ALA A 7 -17.76 -6.85 -23.79
C ALA A 7 -18.42 -5.46 -23.57
N PRO A 8 -19.10 -5.21 -22.43
CA PRO A 8 -19.63 -3.89 -22.13
C PRO A 8 -18.47 -2.94 -21.78
N GLN A 9 -18.28 -1.94 -22.63
CA GLN A 9 -17.36 -0.83 -22.41
C GLN A 9 -18.06 0.25 -21.58
N ASN A 10 -18.18 0.02 -20.27
CA ASN A 10 -18.27 1.09 -19.26
C ASN A 10 -18.41 0.47 -17.86
N ALA A 11 -17.32 -0.10 -17.35
CA ALA A 11 -17.16 -0.15 -15.90
C ALA A 11 -16.66 1.23 -15.49
N HIS A 12 -17.58 2.12 -15.08
CA HIS A 12 -17.23 3.24 -14.23
C HIS A 12 -16.63 2.61 -12.97
N VAL A 13 -15.30 2.53 -12.93
CA VAL A 13 -14.56 2.01 -11.79
C VAL A 13 -14.78 3.00 -10.66
N SER A 14 -15.85 2.79 -9.89
CA SER A 14 -16.02 3.40 -8.59
C SER A 14 -14.90 2.84 -7.72
N ILE A 15 -13.76 3.51 -7.71
CA ILE A 15 -12.68 3.26 -6.76
C ILE A 15 -13.27 3.60 -5.40
N PRO A 16 -13.43 2.64 -4.47
CA PRO A 16 -13.68 3.00 -3.08
C PRO A 16 -12.39 3.67 -2.61
N VAL A 17 -12.42 5.00 -2.52
CA VAL A 17 -11.37 5.78 -1.89
C VAL A 17 -11.27 5.24 -0.46
N TYR A 18 -10.25 4.43 -0.21
CA TYR A 18 -9.94 3.91 1.11
C TYR A 18 -9.70 5.10 2.05
N LEU A 19 -10.74 5.39 2.83
CA LEU A 19 -10.73 5.84 4.22
C LEU A 19 -9.50 6.68 4.65
N LYS A 20 -9.34 7.87 4.07
CA LYS A 20 -8.88 9.01 4.88
C LYS A 20 -10.13 9.62 5.46
N SER A 21 -10.25 9.57 6.78
CA SER A 21 -11.30 10.22 7.55
C SER A 21 -11.65 11.57 6.91
N LEU A 22 -12.84 11.69 6.30
CA LEU A 22 -13.34 13.00 5.93
C LEU A 22 -13.29 13.84 7.21
N PRO A 23 -12.60 15.00 7.24
CA PRO A 23 -12.81 15.91 8.35
C PRO A 23 -14.31 16.22 8.33
N SER A 24 -14.99 15.93 9.43
CA SER A 24 -16.36 16.37 9.65
C SER A 24 -16.39 17.85 9.33
N ILE A 25 -17.04 18.22 8.23
CA ILE A 25 -17.18 19.63 7.85
C ILE A 25 -17.89 20.27 9.04
N PRO A 26 -17.21 21.11 9.84
CA PRO A 26 -17.90 21.80 10.90
C PRO A 26 -18.86 22.73 10.16
N MET A 27 -20.16 22.57 10.39
CA MET A 27 -21.12 23.62 10.06
C MET A 27 -20.80 24.81 10.96
N ALA A 28 -19.81 25.62 10.56
CA ALA A 28 -19.37 26.79 11.27
C ALA A 28 -19.81 28.02 10.49
N SER A 29 -20.73 28.74 11.11
CA SER A 29 -21.26 30.05 10.72
C SER A 29 -20.17 31.13 10.81
N ASN A 30 -19.17 31.08 9.92
CA ASN A 30 -18.23 32.15 9.57
C ASN A 30 -17.74 31.92 8.13
N ASN A 31 -18.52 32.43 7.16
CA ASN A 31 -18.41 32.12 5.74
C ASN A 31 -17.01 32.32 5.14
N THR A 32 -16.22 33.29 5.60
CA THR A 32 -14.92 33.64 5.00
C THR A 32 -13.80 32.64 5.31
N ALA A 33 -13.71 32.16 6.56
CA ALA A 33 -12.70 31.19 6.97
C ALA A 33 -12.95 29.81 6.34
N SER A 34 -14.22 29.41 6.24
CA SER A 34 -14.64 28.18 5.56
C SER A 34 -14.28 28.20 4.07
N ILE A 35 -14.51 29.34 3.38
CA ILE A 35 -14.14 29.52 1.98
C ILE A 35 -12.62 29.44 1.78
N ALA A 36 -11.82 30.05 2.67
CA ALA A 36 -10.36 30.00 2.58
C ALA A 36 -9.82 28.57 2.73
N GLN A 37 -10.37 27.80 3.67
CA GLN A 37 -10.02 26.38 3.86
C GLN A 37 -10.43 25.53 2.65
N ALA A 38 -11.63 25.73 2.12
CA ALA A 38 -12.12 25.02 0.94
C ALA A 38 -11.23 25.29 -0.28
N ARG A 39 -10.81 26.54 -0.50
CA ARG A 39 -9.87 26.90 -1.57
C ARG A 39 -8.52 26.20 -1.41
N LYS A 40 -7.95 26.21 -0.20
CA LYS A 40 -6.69 25.51 0.09
C LYS A 40 -6.81 24.00 -0.21
N LEU A 41 -7.92 23.38 0.15
CA LEU A 41 -8.17 21.96 -0.13
C LEU A 41 -8.30 21.70 -1.64
N VAL A 42 -8.99 22.57 -2.38
CA VAL A 42 -9.07 22.45 -3.84
C VAL A 42 -7.70 22.52 -4.49
N GLU A 43 -6.84 23.46 -4.07
CA GLU A 43 -5.47 23.54 -4.60
C GLU A 43 -4.66 22.28 -4.27
N GLN A 44 -4.80 21.73 -3.06
CA GLN A 44 -4.17 20.45 -2.70
C GLN A 44 -4.64 19.30 -3.60
N LEU A 45 -5.95 19.16 -3.78
CA LEU A 45 -6.53 18.10 -4.60
C LEU A 45 -6.14 18.23 -6.08
N LYS A 46 -6.00 19.45 -6.60
CA LYS A 46 -5.49 19.68 -7.96
C LYS A 46 -4.07 19.15 -8.12
N MET A 47 -3.20 19.41 -7.13
CA MET A 47 -1.83 18.89 -7.15
C MET A 47 -1.82 17.36 -7.09
N GLU A 48 -2.62 16.75 -6.20
CA GLU A 48 -2.70 15.28 -6.07
C GLU A 48 -3.33 14.58 -7.29
N ALA A 49 -4.28 15.25 -7.95
CA ALA A 49 -4.89 14.76 -9.19
C ALA A 49 -3.86 14.70 -10.32
N ASN A 50 -2.92 15.65 -10.36
CA ASN A 50 -1.87 15.77 -11.37
C ASN A 50 -0.65 14.85 -11.13
N ILE A 51 -0.75 13.90 -10.19
CA ILE A 51 0.30 12.89 -10.00
C ILE A 51 0.15 11.79 -11.06
N ASP A 52 1.23 11.52 -11.78
CA ASP A 52 1.31 10.41 -12.73
C ASP A 52 1.20 9.07 -12.01
N ARG A 53 0.17 8.30 -12.39
CA ARG A 53 -0.08 6.97 -11.83
C ARG A 53 0.46 5.89 -12.74
N ILE A 54 1.10 4.88 -12.16
CA ILE A 54 1.46 3.65 -12.86
C ILE A 54 0.30 2.64 -12.80
N LYS A 55 0.27 1.70 -13.75
CA LYS A 55 -0.72 0.61 -13.73
C LYS A 55 -0.50 -0.27 -12.51
N VAL A 56 -1.61 -0.68 -11.87
CA VAL A 56 -1.57 -1.59 -10.71
C VAL A 56 -0.89 -2.91 -11.06
N SER A 57 -1.11 -3.44 -12.27
CA SER A 57 -0.43 -4.66 -12.72
C SER A 57 1.09 -4.52 -12.77
N LYS A 58 1.59 -3.33 -13.16
CA LYS A 58 3.03 -3.04 -13.16
C LYS A 58 3.55 -2.93 -11.73
N ALA A 59 2.89 -2.16 -10.88
CA ALA A 59 3.28 -2.02 -9.48
C ALA A 59 3.32 -3.38 -8.76
N ALA A 60 2.33 -4.24 -9.00
CA ALA A 60 2.29 -5.58 -8.44
C ALA A 60 3.43 -6.47 -8.94
N ALA A 61 3.76 -6.42 -10.23
CA ALA A 61 4.89 -7.16 -10.79
C ALA A 61 6.24 -6.68 -10.20
N ASP A 62 6.41 -5.36 -10.07
CA ASP A 62 7.62 -4.76 -9.50
C ASP A 62 7.78 -5.17 -8.01
N LEU A 63 6.69 -5.20 -7.23
CA LEU A 63 6.70 -5.70 -5.85
C LEU A 63 7.03 -7.20 -5.77
N MET A 64 6.42 -8.01 -6.64
CA MET A 64 6.65 -9.46 -6.66
C MET A 64 8.11 -9.78 -6.98
N ALA A 65 8.66 -9.12 -8.01
CA ALA A 65 10.06 -9.26 -8.39
C ALA A 65 11.02 -8.86 -7.25
N TYR A 66 10.70 -7.79 -6.53
CA TYR A 66 11.49 -7.37 -5.37
C TYR A 66 11.49 -8.44 -4.27
N CYS A 67 10.31 -8.96 -3.92
CA CYS A 67 10.18 -10.00 -2.90
C CYS A 67 10.92 -11.28 -3.31
N GLU A 68 10.79 -11.72 -4.56
CA GLU A 68 11.48 -12.92 -5.07
C GLU A 68 13.00 -12.78 -5.05
N ALA A 69 13.51 -11.60 -5.43
CA ALA A 69 14.95 -11.32 -5.43
C ALA A 69 15.55 -11.40 -4.01
N HIS A 70 14.83 -10.95 -3.00
CA HIS A 70 15.32 -10.89 -1.61
C HIS A 70 14.80 -12.05 -0.73
N ALA A 71 13.96 -12.93 -1.26
CA ALA A 71 13.35 -14.02 -0.50
C ALA A 71 14.37 -14.94 0.19
N LYS A 72 15.55 -15.13 -0.42
CA LYS A 72 16.63 -15.99 0.10
C LYS A 72 17.48 -15.31 1.16
N GLU A 73 17.41 -13.98 1.23
CA GLU A 73 18.17 -13.18 2.20
C GLU A 73 17.34 -12.90 3.45
N ASP A 74 16.03 -13.17 3.40
CA ASP A 74 15.13 -13.07 4.54
C ASP A 74 15.25 -14.31 5.43
N PRO A 75 15.84 -14.21 6.64
CA PRO A 75 16.01 -15.35 7.54
C PRO A 75 14.68 -15.88 8.12
N LEU A 76 13.60 -15.10 8.00
CA LEU A 76 12.26 -15.47 8.46
C LEU A 76 11.51 -16.26 7.39
N LEU A 77 11.79 -15.99 6.12
CA LEU A 77 11.21 -16.72 4.99
C LEU A 77 12.03 -17.97 4.66
N THR A 78 13.35 -17.85 4.64
CA THR A 78 14.30 -18.96 4.47
C THR A 78 15.04 -19.20 5.79
N PRO A 79 14.70 -20.27 6.53
CA PRO A 79 15.32 -20.54 7.82
C PRO A 79 16.84 -20.68 7.70
N VAL A 80 17.56 -19.85 8.44
CA VAL A 80 19.02 -19.92 8.55
C VAL A 80 19.43 -21.06 9.50
N PRO A 81 20.59 -21.69 9.28
CA PRO A 81 21.09 -22.71 10.18
C PRO A 81 21.31 -22.14 11.58
N ALA A 82 21.17 -23.00 12.60
CA ALA A 82 21.17 -22.56 13.99
C ALA A 82 22.49 -21.82 14.37
N SER A 83 23.63 -22.17 13.77
CA SER A 83 24.91 -21.48 14.00
C SER A 83 24.92 -20.01 13.58
N GLU A 84 24.15 -19.66 12.55
CA GLU A 84 24.04 -18.29 12.04
C GLU A 84 22.93 -17.51 12.75
N ASN A 85 21.97 -18.22 13.36
CA ASN A 85 20.90 -17.60 14.14
C ASN A 85 21.44 -17.02 15.47
N PRO A 86 21.47 -15.69 15.65
CA PRO A 86 21.95 -15.07 16.89
C PRO A 86 21.08 -15.40 18.11
N PHE A 87 19.82 -15.79 17.88
CA PHE A 87 18.84 -16.15 18.91
C PHE A 87 18.87 -17.64 19.26
N ARG A 88 19.84 -18.42 18.76
CA ARG A 88 19.98 -19.83 19.13
C ARG A 88 20.31 -19.98 20.62
N GLU A 89 19.69 -20.96 21.28
CA GLU A 89 20.08 -21.39 22.61
C GLU A 89 21.57 -21.80 22.65
N LYS A 90 22.34 -21.11 23.49
CA LYS A 90 23.70 -21.52 23.81
C LYS A 90 23.59 -22.78 24.65
N LYS A 91 23.93 -23.94 24.08
CA LYS A 91 24.16 -25.15 24.88
C LYS A 91 25.39 -24.88 25.76
N PHE A 92 25.16 -24.42 26.99
CA PHE A 92 26.18 -24.45 28.01
C PHE A 92 26.47 -25.93 28.28
N PHE A 93 27.68 -26.37 27.96
CA PHE A 93 28.16 -27.65 28.43
C PHE A 93 28.32 -27.54 29.94
N CYS A 94 27.28 -27.89 30.70
CA CYS A 94 27.41 -28.20 32.10
C CYS A 94 28.16 -29.54 32.18
N ALA A 95 29.49 -29.48 32.30
CA ALA A 95 30.22 -30.57 32.92
C ALA A 95 29.95 -30.46 34.41
N ILE A 96 29.05 -31.32 34.93
CA ILE A 96 29.05 -31.62 36.36
C ILE A 96 30.29 -32.47 36.58
N LEU A 97 31.33 -31.85 37.16
CA LEU A 97 32.52 -32.52 37.71
C LEU A 97 32.17 -33.12 39.08
#